data_AF-A0A117KIB0-F1
#
_entry.id   AF-A0A117KIB0-F1
#
_cell.length_a   1.000
_cell.length_b   1.000
_cell.length_c   1.000
_cell.angle_alpha   90.00
_cell.angle_beta   90.00
_cell.angle_gamma   90.00
#
_symmetry.space_group_name_H-M   'P 1'
#
loop_
_entity.id
_entity.type
_entity.pdbx_description
1 polymer ?
#
loop_
_entity_poly.entity_id
_entity_poly.type
_entity_poly.pdbx_seq_one_letter_code
_entity_poly.pdbx_strand_id
1 'polypeptide(L)'
;MSESVQTHAVPQIKIPATYMRGGTSKGVFFKLSDLPEAAQQPGVARDQLLLRVIGSPDPYEKQIDGMGGATSSTSKTVILSKSESAEHDVDYLFGQVSIDKPFVDWSGNCGNLSAAVGPFAITNGLVDPERIPTNGVVEVRIWQVNIQKTIVSRVPIVNGEVQETGDFELDGVTFPAAEIPVAFMDPADGEGDIFPTGNLIDDLEVPGVGMLKATLINAGIPTVFINAADIGYTGAELQGAINGDSKALAMFETIRAHGAVHMGLISDVSEAANRQHTPKVAFVGPPADYVSSSGKNVQAADIDLLVRALSMGKLHHAMMGTAAVAIAAAAAIEGTLVNLAAGGGKRNEVTFGHPSGSLRVGAEASLIDGRWQIEQAVMSRSARVLMEGFVRIPGDSF
;
A
#
# COMPACT_ATOMS: atom_id res chain seq x y z
N MET A 1 57.57 -9.91 -8.19
CA MET A 1 56.64 -10.11 -9.31
C MET A 1 55.27 -10.29 -8.69
N SER A 2 54.48 -9.22 -8.64
CA SER A 2 53.12 -9.25 -8.12
C SER A 2 52.22 -9.83 -9.20
N GLU A 3 51.78 -11.07 -9.03
CA GLU A 3 50.64 -11.59 -9.76
C GLU A 3 49.44 -10.69 -9.47
N SER A 4 49.07 -9.90 -10.47
CA SER A 4 47.84 -9.14 -10.47
C SER A 4 46.69 -10.13 -10.40
N VAL A 5 46.00 -10.17 -9.26
CA VAL A 5 44.72 -10.84 -9.12
C VAL A 5 43.78 -10.20 -10.15
N GLN A 6 43.56 -10.89 -11.28
CA GLN A 6 42.47 -10.57 -12.21
C GLN A 6 41.17 -10.81 -11.46
N THR A 7 40.55 -9.74 -11.00
CA THR A 7 39.20 -9.77 -10.46
C THR A 7 38.24 -9.97 -11.64
N HIS A 8 37.49 -11.07 -11.61
CA HIS A 8 36.37 -11.35 -12.52
C HIS A 8 35.19 -10.39 -12.24
N ALA A 9 35.40 -9.08 -12.33
CA ALA A 9 34.35 -8.09 -12.12
C ALA A 9 33.66 -7.79 -13.46
N VAL A 10 32.39 -8.16 -13.58
CA VAL A 10 31.58 -7.76 -14.75
C VAL A 10 31.11 -6.31 -14.61
N PRO A 11 31.03 -5.53 -15.70
CA PRO A 11 30.44 -4.20 -15.67
C PRO A 11 28.98 -4.23 -15.20
N GLN A 12 28.52 -3.12 -14.64
CA GLN A 12 27.10 -2.96 -14.36
C GLN A 12 26.29 -2.83 -15.65
N ILE A 13 25.07 -3.36 -15.64
CA ILE A 13 24.06 -3.10 -16.67
C ILE A 13 23.27 -1.84 -16.34
N LYS A 14 22.66 -1.22 -17.36
CA LYS A 14 21.73 -0.09 -17.21
C LYS A 14 20.33 -0.55 -17.55
N ILE A 15 19.37 -0.27 -16.68
CA ILE A 15 17.96 -0.64 -16.87
C ILE A 15 17.14 0.65 -16.81
N PRO A 16 16.38 1.02 -17.86
CA PRO A 16 15.48 2.17 -17.82
C PRO A 16 14.51 2.06 -16.63
N ALA A 17 14.40 3.14 -15.86
CA ALA A 17 13.54 3.18 -14.69
C ALA A 17 13.18 4.62 -14.30
N THR A 18 12.04 4.76 -13.63
CA THR A 18 11.59 6.02 -13.05
C THR A 18 11.39 5.84 -11.55
N TYR A 19 12.05 6.67 -10.74
CA TYR A 19 11.85 6.71 -9.31
C TYR A 19 10.78 7.75 -8.99
N MET A 20 9.65 7.30 -8.44
CA MET A 20 8.48 8.15 -8.23
C MET A 20 8.03 8.15 -6.78
N ARG A 21 7.44 9.28 -6.37
CA ARG A 21 6.56 9.34 -5.22
C ARG A 21 5.13 9.08 -5.71
N GLY A 22 4.45 8.12 -5.10
CA GLY A 22 2.99 7.93 -5.23
C GLY A 22 2.38 7.96 -3.83
N GLY A 23 1.49 8.92 -3.58
CA GLY A 23 0.99 9.19 -2.24
C GLY A 23 2.13 9.44 -1.25
N THR A 24 2.09 8.72 -0.13
CA THR A 24 3.11 8.76 0.95
C THR A 24 4.16 7.63 0.83
N SER A 25 4.35 7.08 -0.37
CA SER A 25 5.32 6.02 -0.67
C SER A 25 6.27 6.45 -1.79
N LYS A 26 7.45 5.81 -1.86
CA LYS A 26 8.36 5.89 -3.01
C LYS A 26 8.60 4.50 -3.58
N GLY A 27 8.73 4.40 -4.90
CA GLY A 27 9.03 3.14 -5.58
C GLY A 27 9.81 3.34 -6.87
N VAL A 28 10.49 2.28 -7.31
CA VAL A 28 11.15 2.22 -8.61
C VAL A 28 10.20 1.58 -9.61
N PHE A 29 9.87 2.30 -10.67
CA PHE A 29 8.93 1.90 -11.71
C PHE A 29 9.68 1.48 -12.96
N PHE A 30 9.21 0.38 -13.56
CA PHE A 30 9.74 -0.19 -14.78
C PHE A 30 8.61 -0.41 -15.78
N LYS A 31 8.90 -0.18 -17.05
CA LYS A 31 8.12 -0.75 -18.14
C LYS A 31 8.62 -2.17 -18.38
N LEU A 32 7.73 -3.14 -18.53
CA LEU A 32 8.08 -4.55 -18.67
C LEU A 32 9.09 -4.80 -19.80
N SER A 33 8.90 -4.13 -20.95
CA SER A 33 9.76 -4.26 -22.12
C SER A 33 11.19 -3.75 -21.91
N ASP A 34 11.41 -2.94 -20.87
CA ASP A 34 12.71 -2.33 -20.59
C ASP A 34 13.55 -3.18 -19.62
N LEU A 35 12.94 -4.20 -19.02
CA LEU A 35 13.64 -5.18 -18.22
C LEU A 35 14.48 -6.12 -19.11
N PRO A 36 15.62 -6.62 -18.61
CA PRO A 36 16.33 -7.73 -19.24
C PRO A 36 15.40 -8.91 -19.52
N GLU A 37 15.61 -9.61 -20.63
CA GLU A 37 14.73 -10.69 -21.11
C GLU A 37 14.41 -11.73 -20.03
N ALA A 38 15.41 -12.15 -19.26
CA ALA A 38 15.25 -13.10 -18.16
C ALA A 38 14.32 -12.61 -17.02
N ALA A 39 14.16 -11.29 -16.86
CA ALA A 39 13.31 -10.66 -15.85
C ALA A 39 11.93 -10.23 -16.41
N GLN A 40 11.69 -10.39 -17.72
CA GLN A 40 10.37 -10.10 -18.33
C GLN A 40 9.31 -11.15 -17.98
N GLN A 41 9.70 -12.30 -17.44
CA GLN A 41 8.78 -13.29 -16.88
C GLN A 41 8.89 -13.34 -15.34
N PRO A 42 7.81 -13.68 -14.62
CA PRO A 42 7.88 -13.93 -13.18
C PRO A 42 8.88 -15.06 -12.88
N GLY A 43 9.72 -14.88 -11.87
CA GLY A 43 10.69 -15.90 -11.45
C GLY A 43 11.92 -15.33 -10.76
N VAL A 44 12.86 -16.23 -10.48
CA VAL A 44 14.07 -15.96 -9.68
C VAL A 44 14.88 -14.78 -10.24
N ALA A 45 15.05 -14.70 -11.57
CA ALA A 45 15.83 -13.63 -12.18
C ALA A 45 15.19 -12.24 -11.99
N ARG A 46 13.87 -12.15 -12.07
CA ARG A 46 13.15 -10.91 -11.75
C ARG A 46 13.34 -10.54 -10.28
N ASP A 47 13.15 -11.50 -9.38
CA ASP A 47 13.26 -11.23 -7.94
C ASP A 47 14.67 -10.78 -7.57
N GLN A 48 15.70 -11.45 -8.08
CA GLN A 48 17.10 -11.09 -7.85
C GLN A 48 17.45 -9.70 -8.41
N LEU A 49 16.97 -9.37 -9.60
CA LEU A 49 17.14 -8.05 -10.20
C LEU A 49 16.56 -6.95 -9.30
N LEU A 50 15.32 -7.14 -8.84
CA LEU A 50 14.61 -6.15 -8.03
C LEU A 50 15.21 -6.03 -6.62
N LEU A 51 15.61 -7.15 -6.02
CA LEU A 51 16.36 -7.19 -4.77
C LEU A 51 17.65 -6.37 -4.91
N ARG A 52 18.42 -6.57 -5.98
CA ARG A 52 19.67 -5.83 -6.19
C ARG A 52 19.46 -4.35 -6.46
N VAL A 53 18.43 -3.98 -7.24
CA VAL A 53 18.06 -2.58 -7.49
C VAL A 53 17.73 -1.87 -6.17
N ILE A 54 16.97 -2.52 -5.29
CA ILE A 54 16.56 -1.93 -4.02
C ILE A 54 17.69 -1.96 -2.98
N GLY A 55 18.64 -2.89 -3.10
CA GLY A 55 19.75 -3.04 -2.16
C GLY A 55 19.41 -4.01 -1.03
N SER A 56 18.79 -5.14 -1.35
CA SER A 56 18.35 -6.16 -0.40
C SER A 56 18.80 -7.57 -0.82
N PRO A 57 18.94 -8.54 0.12
CA PRO A 57 18.83 -8.36 1.57
C PRO A 57 20.01 -7.54 2.12
N ASP A 58 19.71 -6.60 3.03
CA ASP A 58 20.71 -5.78 3.69
C ASP A 58 20.74 -6.07 5.20
N PRO A 59 21.78 -6.74 5.71
CA PRO A 59 21.92 -7.02 7.14
C PRO A 59 22.09 -5.75 8.00
N TYR A 60 22.38 -4.60 7.40
CA TYR A 60 22.47 -3.31 8.10
C TYR A 60 21.12 -2.59 8.21
N GLU A 61 20.10 -3.06 7.48
CA GLU A 61 18.78 -2.41 7.40
C GLU A 61 18.88 -0.92 7.06
N LYS A 62 19.72 -0.58 6.06
CA LYS A 62 19.91 0.79 5.57
C LYS A 62 19.68 0.93 4.06
N GLN A 63 19.78 -0.16 3.29
CA GLN A 63 19.68 -0.19 1.83
C GLN A 63 20.63 0.82 1.16
N ILE A 64 21.82 1.03 1.75
CA ILE A 64 22.81 2.02 1.27
C ILE A 64 23.32 1.71 -0.14
N ASP A 65 23.36 0.43 -0.51
CA ASP A 65 23.84 -0.04 -1.80
C ASP A 65 22.68 -0.34 -2.79
N GLY A 66 21.66 0.53 -2.77
CA GLY A 66 20.51 0.43 -3.65
C GLY A 66 19.57 1.64 -3.57
N MET A 67 18.42 1.53 -4.25
CA MET A 67 17.40 2.59 -4.32
C MET A 67 16.44 2.61 -3.13
N GLY A 68 16.51 1.60 -2.27
CA GLY A 68 15.68 1.47 -1.08
C GLY A 68 15.95 2.54 -0.04
N GLY A 69 14.93 2.89 0.73
CA GLY A 69 15.03 3.87 1.83
C GLY A 69 14.95 3.27 3.23
N ALA A 70 15.16 1.96 3.38
CA ALA A 70 15.10 1.20 4.63
C ALA A 70 13.78 1.33 5.42
N THR A 71 12.68 1.52 4.72
CA THR A 71 11.33 1.43 5.29
C THR A 71 10.42 0.68 4.32
N SER A 72 9.34 0.08 4.83
CA SER A 72 8.34 -0.59 3.98
C SER A 72 7.71 0.36 2.95
N SER A 73 7.64 1.66 3.24
CA SER A 73 7.11 2.72 2.35
C SER A 73 8.06 3.12 1.22
N THR A 74 9.34 2.71 1.30
CA THR A 74 10.40 3.09 0.36
C THR A 74 11.22 1.90 -0.16
N SER A 75 10.79 0.68 0.10
CA SER A 75 11.37 -0.57 -0.40
C SER A 75 10.35 -1.26 -1.32
N LYS A 76 10.11 -0.65 -2.49
CA LYS A 76 8.98 -0.96 -3.37
C LYS A 76 9.38 -0.90 -4.84
N THR A 77 8.90 -1.87 -5.61
CA THR A 77 9.09 -1.91 -7.06
C THR A 77 7.74 -2.05 -7.76
N VAL A 78 7.66 -1.51 -8.96
CA VAL A 78 6.46 -1.54 -9.80
C VAL A 78 6.87 -1.91 -11.23
N ILE A 79 6.17 -2.85 -11.83
CA ILE A 79 6.34 -3.22 -13.23
C ILE A 79 5.01 -2.99 -13.95
N LEU A 80 5.05 -2.21 -15.02
CA LEU A 80 3.88 -1.88 -15.85
C LEU A 80 4.05 -2.41 -17.27
N SER A 81 2.99 -2.97 -17.82
CA SER A 81 2.88 -3.39 -19.23
C SER A 81 1.57 -2.92 -19.81
N LYS A 82 1.50 -2.81 -21.14
CA LYS A 82 0.21 -2.61 -21.80
C LYS A 82 -0.69 -3.79 -21.47
N SER A 83 -1.96 -3.53 -21.12
CA SER A 83 -2.89 -4.62 -20.85
C SER A 83 -3.27 -5.34 -22.14
N GLU A 84 -3.43 -6.66 -22.07
CA GLU A 84 -4.03 -7.46 -23.14
C GLU A 84 -5.57 -7.38 -23.12
N SER A 85 -6.16 -6.91 -22.01
CA SER A 85 -7.60 -6.74 -21.88
C SER A 85 -8.08 -5.47 -22.58
N ALA A 86 -9.17 -5.56 -23.35
CA ALA A 86 -9.81 -4.37 -23.93
C ALA A 86 -10.45 -3.44 -22.87
N GLU A 87 -10.69 -3.96 -21.67
CA GLU A 87 -11.29 -3.22 -20.55
C GLU A 87 -10.28 -2.37 -19.79
N HIS A 88 -8.98 -2.62 -19.97
CA HIS A 88 -7.91 -1.96 -19.23
C HIS A 88 -6.89 -1.34 -20.19
N ASP A 89 -6.21 -0.29 -19.71
CA ASP A 89 -5.15 0.37 -20.47
C ASP A 89 -3.78 -0.23 -20.12
N VAL A 90 -3.54 -0.50 -18.84
CA VAL A 90 -2.24 -0.92 -18.31
C VAL A 90 -2.38 -2.00 -17.24
N ASP A 91 -1.49 -2.99 -17.28
CA ASP A 91 -1.31 -3.98 -16.22
C ASP A 91 -0.31 -3.47 -15.18
N TYR A 92 -0.67 -3.60 -13.91
CA TYR A 92 0.10 -3.15 -12.77
C TYR A 92 0.49 -4.32 -11.86
N LEU A 93 1.79 -4.60 -11.81
CA LEU A 93 2.38 -5.54 -10.86
C LEU A 93 3.21 -4.80 -9.80
N PHE A 94 2.90 -5.05 -8.53
CA PHE A 94 3.59 -4.51 -7.37
C PHE A 94 4.45 -5.57 -6.67
N GLY A 95 5.70 -5.23 -6.37
CA GLY A 95 6.60 -6.03 -5.56
C GLY A 95 6.98 -5.29 -4.27
N GLN A 96 6.65 -5.86 -3.11
CA GLN A 96 7.16 -5.41 -1.82
C GLN A 96 8.48 -6.12 -1.54
N VAL A 97 9.59 -5.38 -1.59
CA VAL A 97 10.93 -5.94 -1.36
C VAL A 97 11.21 -5.95 0.15
N SER A 98 11.52 -7.14 0.70
CA SER A 98 11.97 -7.28 2.10
C SER A 98 13.32 -6.58 2.27
N ILE A 99 13.52 -5.93 3.42
CA ILE A 99 14.77 -5.24 3.71
C ILE A 99 15.85 -6.27 4.06
N ASP A 100 15.51 -7.22 4.92
CA ASP A 100 16.40 -8.16 5.62
C ASP A 100 16.48 -9.55 4.95
N LYS A 101 15.49 -9.94 4.13
CA LYS A 101 15.41 -11.26 3.49
C LYS A 101 15.51 -11.14 1.96
N PRO A 102 16.05 -12.17 1.28
CA PRO A 102 16.08 -12.23 -0.18
C PRO A 102 14.69 -12.61 -0.72
N PHE A 103 13.72 -11.73 -0.52
CA PHE A 103 12.31 -12.01 -0.82
C PHE A 103 11.60 -10.77 -1.39
N VAL A 104 10.85 -11.00 -2.46
CA VAL A 104 9.91 -10.04 -3.03
C VAL A 104 8.51 -10.60 -2.85
N ASP A 105 7.68 -9.87 -2.11
CA ASP A 105 6.29 -10.25 -1.88
C ASP A 105 5.39 -9.68 -2.99
N TRP A 106 4.76 -10.58 -3.73
CA TRP A 106 3.85 -10.28 -4.84
C TRP A 106 2.37 -10.50 -4.46
N SER A 107 2.04 -10.74 -3.19
CA SER A 107 0.70 -11.16 -2.74
C SER A 107 -0.35 -10.05 -2.62
N GLY A 108 0.02 -8.79 -2.83
CA GLY A 108 -0.88 -7.66 -2.59
C GLY A 108 -0.63 -6.46 -3.50
N ASN A 109 -1.42 -5.41 -3.28
CA ASN A 109 -1.32 -4.14 -3.98
C ASN A 109 -0.66 -3.06 -3.10
N CYS A 110 -0.13 -2.00 -3.72
CA CYS A 110 0.24 -0.77 -3.03
C CYS A 110 -0.65 0.42 -3.46
N GLY A 111 -1.72 0.66 -2.71
CA GLY A 111 -2.69 1.72 -3.02
C GLY A 111 -2.10 3.14 -3.07
N ASN A 112 -0.98 3.40 -2.38
CA ASN A 112 -0.27 4.68 -2.51
C ASN A 112 0.42 4.82 -3.88
N LEU A 113 1.07 3.76 -4.37
CA LEU A 113 1.75 3.78 -5.66
C LEU A 113 0.77 3.69 -6.85
N SER A 114 -0.47 3.23 -6.65
CA SER A 114 -1.54 3.32 -7.65
C SER A 114 -1.73 4.73 -8.20
N ALA A 115 -1.51 5.78 -7.39
CA ALA A 115 -1.57 7.17 -7.84
C ALA A 115 -0.45 7.54 -8.84
N ALA A 116 0.69 6.85 -8.81
CA ALA A 116 1.81 7.06 -9.74
C ALA A 116 1.74 6.16 -10.97
N VAL A 117 0.94 5.08 -10.95
CA VAL A 117 0.78 4.16 -12.09
C VAL A 117 0.17 4.87 -13.30
N GLY A 118 -0.91 5.62 -13.11
CA GLY A 118 -1.55 6.39 -14.19
C GLY A 118 -0.57 7.35 -14.88
N PRO A 119 0.07 8.28 -14.12
CA PRO A 119 1.14 9.14 -14.63
C PRO A 119 2.24 8.39 -15.39
N PHE A 120 2.81 7.33 -14.80
CA PHE A 120 3.87 6.56 -15.45
C PHE A 120 3.39 5.94 -16.78
N ALA A 121 2.18 5.36 -16.78
CA ALA A 121 1.62 4.70 -17.96
C ALA A 121 1.42 5.67 -19.12
N ILE A 122 0.98 6.90 -18.84
CA ILE A 122 0.83 7.98 -19.83
C ILE A 122 2.21 8.35 -20.40
N THR A 123 3.15 8.74 -19.54
CA THR A 123 4.48 9.21 -19.96
C THR A 123 5.29 8.13 -20.70
N ASN A 124 5.09 6.85 -20.39
CA ASN A 124 5.82 5.73 -21.00
C ASN A 124 5.08 5.04 -22.16
N GLY A 125 4.02 5.67 -22.68
CA GLY A 125 3.29 5.21 -23.87
C GLY A 125 2.61 3.86 -23.68
N LEU A 126 2.07 3.61 -22.48
CA LEU A 126 1.27 2.43 -22.16
C LEU A 126 -0.23 2.67 -22.29
N VAL A 127 -0.66 3.94 -22.37
CA VAL A 127 -2.04 4.35 -22.62
C VAL A 127 -2.20 4.74 -24.09
N ASP A 128 -3.35 4.43 -24.68
CA ASP A 128 -3.68 4.85 -26.04
C ASP A 128 -3.64 6.40 -26.17
N PRO A 129 -2.79 6.96 -27.05
CA PRO A 129 -2.70 8.41 -27.27
C PRO A 129 -4.03 9.08 -27.59
N GLU A 130 -4.98 8.38 -28.23
CA GLU A 130 -6.30 8.95 -28.56
C GLU A 130 -7.15 9.24 -27.32
N ARG A 131 -6.86 8.59 -26.19
CA ARG A 131 -7.53 8.84 -24.91
C ARG A 131 -6.96 10.03 -24.14
N ILE A 132 -5.77 10.51 -24.50
CA ILE A 132 -5.06 11.55 -23.75
C ILE A 132 -5.45 12.92 -24.33
N PRO A 133 -6.21 13.75 -23.59
CA PRO A 133 -6.61 15.07 -24.08
C PRO A 133 -5.41 16.03 -24.09
N THR A 134 -5.46 17.11 -24.89
CA THR A 134 -4.44 18.17 -24.79
C THR A 134 -4.51 18.88 -23.43
N ASN A 135 -5.70 19.10 -22.88
CA ASN A 135 -5.91 19.62 -21.53
C ASN A 135 -7.16 18.96 -20.94
N GLY A 136 -7.13 18.61 -19.66
CA GLY A 136 -8.29 18.02 -18.97
C GLY A 136 -7.87 16.92 -18.01
N VAL A 137 -8.68 15.86 -17.95
CA VAL A 137 -8.42 14.68 -17.12
C VAL A 137 -8.58 13.45 -17.99
N VAL A 138 -7.65 12.49 -17.85
CA VAL A 138 -7.76 11.16 -18.46
C VAL A 138 -8.04 10.13 -17.36
N GLU A 139 -8.99 9.23 -17.62
CA GLU A 139 -9.21 8.05 -16.79
C GLU A 139 -8.32 6.90 -17.31
N VAL A 140 -7.30 6.54 -16.54
CA VAL A 140 -6.45 5.38 -16.80
C VAL A 140 -7.03 4.18 -16.07
N ARG A 141 -7.43 3.16 -16.82
CA ARG A 141 -7.97 1.90 -16.32
C ARG A 141 -6.82 0.93 -16.09
N ILE A 142 -6.56 0.63 -14.84
CA ILE A 142 -5.41 -0.15 -14.39
C ILE A 142 -5.90 -1.53 -13.98
N TRP A 143 -5.38 -2.57 -14.62
CA TRP A 143 -5.54 -3.94 -14.16
C TRP A 143 -4.49 -4.25 -13.10
N GLN A 144 -4.89 -4.37 -11.84
CA GLN A 144 -3.98 -4.74 -10.77
C GLN A 144 -3.76 -6.26 -10.80
N VAL A 145 -2.57 -6.69 -11.25
CA VAL A 145 -2.26 -8.10 -11.53
C VAL A 145 -2.17 -8.97 -10.26
N ASN A 146 -1.63 -8.42 -9.17
CA ASN A 146 -1.45 -9.16 -7.91
C ASN A 146 -2.79 -9.63 -7.32
N ILE A 147 -3.82 -8.78 -7.40
CA ILE A 147 -5.13 -9.03 -6.77
C ILE A 147 -6.27 -9.19 -7.78
N GLN A 148 -5.99 -9.07 -9.07
CA GLN A 148 -6.96 -9.19 -10.16
C GLN A 148 -8.14 -8.22 -10.01
N LYS A 149 -7.84 -6.94 -9.79
CA LYS A 149 -8.84 -5.89 -9.59
C LYS A 149 -8.61 -4.67 -10.46
N THR A 150 -9.71 -3.99 -10.77
CA THR A 150 -9.69 -2.74 -11.52
C THR A 150 -9.43 -1.56 -10.60
N ILE A 151 -8.48 -0.71 -10.99
CA ILE A 151 -8.24 0.59 -10.36
C ILE A 151 -8.40 1.65 -11.45
N VAL A 152 -9.14 2.73 -11.16
CA VAL A 152 -9.27 3.87 -12.06
C VAL A 152 -8.49 5.05 -11.48
N SER A 153 -7.52 5.54 -12.23
CA SER A 153 -6.74 6.73 -11.87
C SER A 153 -7.15 7.90 -12.75
N ARG A 154 -7.57 9.01 -12.12
CA ARG A 154 -7.97 10.24 -12.80
C ARG A 154 -6.80 11.20 -12.85
N VAL A 155 -6.08 11.20 -13.97
CA VAL A 155 -4.82 11.93 -14.11
C VAL A 155 -5.07 13.27 -14.81
N PRO A 156 -4.70 14.41 -14.18
CA PRO A 156 -4.80 15.71 -14.84
C PRO A 156 -3.74 15.86 -15.93
N ILE A 157 -4.13 16.44 -17.06
CA ILE A 157 -3.30 16.65 -18.24
C ILE A 157 -3.29 18.13 -18.61
N VAL A 158 -2.10 18.67 -18.90
CA VAL A 158 -1.90 20.04 -19.39
C VAL A 158 -0.88 20.02 -20.53
N ASN A 159 -1.23 20.64 -21.66
CA ASN A 159 -0.43 20.64 -22.89
C ASN A 159 -0.01 19.25 -23.40
N GLY A 160 -0.88 18.24 -23.22
CA GLY A 160 -0.65 16.85 -23.62
C GLY A 160 0.24 16.06 -22.66
N GLU A 161 0.68 16.66 -21.57
CA GLU A 161 1.57 16.06 -20.58
C GLU A 161 0.88 15.89 -19.22
N VAL A 162 1.38 14.96 -18.40
CA VAL A 162 0.88 14.80 -17.03
C VAL A 162 1.13 16.06 -16.22
N GLN A 163 0.07 16.62 -15.62
CA GLN A 163 0.17 17.73 -14.68
C GLN A 163 0.58 17.20 -13.30
N GLU A 164 1.86 17.27 -12.95
CA GLU A 164 2.35 16.78 -11.66
C GLU A 164 2.26 17.81 -10.53
N THR A 165 2.42 19.10 -10.85
CA THR A 165 2.42 20.19 -9.86
C THR A 165 1.01 20.71 -9.58
N GLY A 166 0.77 21.25 -8.38
CA GLY A 166 -0.53 21.73 -7.96
C GLY A 166 -0.49 22.17 -6.51
N ASP A 167 -1.65 22.47 -5.95
CA ASP A 167 -1.87 22.96 -4.58
C ASP A 167 -2.54 21.93 -3.66
N PHE A 168 -2.79 20.70 -4.15
CA PHE A 168 -3.35 19.63 -3.33
C PHE A 168 -2.32 19.15 -2.30
N GLU A 169 -2.68 19.29 -1.03
CA GLU A 169 -1.91 18.81 0.11
C GLU A 169 -2.38 17.40 0.52
N LEU A 170 -1.42 16.56 0.90
CA LEU A 170 -1.68 15.22 1.44
C LEU A 170 -0.85 15.08 2.71
N ASP A 171 -1.51 14.90 3.86
CA ASP A 171 -0.81 14.73 5.13
C ASP A 171 0.15 13.51 5.05
N GLY A 172 1.44 13.73 5.37
CA GLY A 172 2.53 12.78 5.13
C GLY A 172 3.30 12.97 3.81
N VAL A 173 2.91 13.94 2.99
CA VAL A 173 3.68 14.46 1.84
C VAL A 173 4.08 15.91 2.12
N THR A 174 5.37 16.20 1.99
CA THR A 174 5.93 17.50 2.40
C THR A 174 5.52 18.68 1.53
N PHE A 175 5.29 18.46 0.23
CA PHE A 175 5.02 19.51 -0.74
C PHE A 175 3.74 19.21 -1.51
N PRO A 176 2.94 20.23 -1.86
CA PRO A 176 1.74 20.04 -2.64
C PRO A 176 2.06 19.60 -4.08
N ALA A 177 1.07 18.98 -4.72
CA ALA A 177 1.15 18.48 -6.08
C ALA A 177 -0.26 18.50 -6.70
N ALA A 178 -0.42 18.03 -7.94
CA ALA A 178 -1.74 17.85 -8.51
C ALA A 178 -2.51 16.73 -7.79
N GLU A 179 -3.81 16.93 -7.63
CA GLU A 179 -4.70 15.89 -7.12
C GLU A 179 -4.90 14.79 -8.17
N ILE A 180 -4.82 13.54 -7.73
CA ILE A 180 -5.10 12.34 -8.51
C ILE A 180 -6.11 11.51 -7.71
N PRO A 181 -7.41 11.62 -8.01
CA PRO A 181 -8.41 10.71 -7.48
C PRO A 181 -8.16 9.29 -7.98
N VAL A 182 -8.17 8.32 -7.06
CA VAL A 182 -8.00 6.90 -7.34
C VAL A 182 -9.22 6.14 -6.81
N ALA A 183 -9.90 5.43 -7.70
CA ALA A 183 -11.03 4.57 -7.38
C ALA A 183 -10.60 3.10 -7.46
N PHE A 184 -10.86 2.35 -6.39
CA PHE A 184 -10.69 0.90 -6.32
C PHE A 184 -12.06 0.27 -6.53
N MET A 185 -12.25 -0.34 -7.70
CA MET A 185 -13.53 -0.89 -8.12
C MET A 185 -13.70 -2.29 -7.53
N ASP A 186 -14.88 -2.57 -6.99
CA ASP A 186 -15.20 -3.86 -6.34
C ASP A 186 -14.04 -4.38 -5.47
N PRO A 187 -13.67 -3.65 -4.40
CA PRO A 187 -12.45 -3.93 -3.65
C PRO A 187 -12.51 -5.24 -2.83
N ALA A 188 -13.62 -5.97 -2.82
CA ALA A 188 -13.75 -7.29 -2.21
C ALA A 188 -13.05 -8.36 -3.08
N ASP A 189 -12.25 -9.28 -2.53
CA ASP A 189 -11.60 -10.32 -3.37
C ASP A 189 -12.63 -11.29 -4.01
N GLY A 190 -12.76 -11.25 -5.34
CA GLY A 190 -13.45 -12.28 -6.14
C GLY A 190 -14.85 -12.69 -5.65
N GLU A 191 -15.11 -14.02 -5.58
CA GLU A 191 -16.32 -14.60 -4.97
C GLU A 191 -16.28 -14.63 -3.42
N GLY A 192 -15.21 -14.13 -2.80
CA GLY A 192 -15.01 -14.14 -1.37
C GLY A 192 -15.83 -13.05 -0.66
N ASP A 193 -16.38 -13.39 0.51
CA ASP A 193 -17.13 -12.44 1.32
C ASP A 193 -16.22 -11.33 1.87
N ILE A 194 -16.74 -10.09 1.89
CA ILE A 194 -16.07 -8.93 2.51
C ILE A 194 -15.66 -9.21 3.95
N PHE A 195 -16.43 -10.04 4.65
CA PHE A 195 -16.12 -10.55 5.98
C PHE A 195 -15.90 -12.06 5.89
N PRO A 196 -14.65 -12.55 5.83
CA PRO A 196 -14.35 -13.97 5.65
C PRO A 196 -14.94 -14.89 6.73
N THR A 197 -15.28 -14.34 7.90
CA THR A 197 -15.89 -15.05 9.04
C THR A 197 -17.41 -15.05 8.99
N GLY A 198 -18.01 -14.26 8.11
CA GLY A 198 -19.45 -13.96 8.07
C GLY A 198 -19.91 -12.94 9.12
N ASN A 199 -19.03 -12.46 10.01
CA ASN A 199 -19.39 -11.54 11.09
C ASN A 199 -18.80 -10.14 10.87
N LEU A 200 -19.53 -9.11 11.28
CA LEU A 200 -19.01 -7.74 11.30
C LEU A 200 -17.98 -7.53 12.42
N ILE A 201 -18.16 -8.25 13.54
CA ILE A 201 -17.27 -8.26 14.70
C ILE A 201 -17.18 -9.71 15.20
N ASP A 202 -15.96 -10.21 15.31
CA ASP A 202 -15.59 -11.50 15.88
C ASP A 202 -14.99 -11.35 17.28
N ASP A 203 -15.04 -12.44 18.05
CA ASP A 203 -14.26 -12.65 19.25
C ASP A 203 -12.95 -13.36 18.87
N LEU A 204 -11.84 -12.60 18.82
CA LEU A 204 -10.52 -13.08 18.46
C LEU A 204 -9.70 -13.42 19.71
N GLU A 205 -9.51 -14.72 19.97
CA GLU A 205 -8.65 -15.19 21.04
C GLU A 205 -7.17 -15.11 20.65
N VAL A 206 -6.40 -14.32 21.40
CA VAL A 206 -4.98 -14.09 21.14
C VAL A 206 -4.14 -14.48 22.37
N PRO A 207 -3.34 -15.55 22.29
CA PRO A 207 -2.48 -16.00 23.38
C PRO A 207 -1.56 -14.89 23.91
N GLY A 208 -1.56 -14.70 25.23
CA GLY A 208 -0.76 -13.67 25.90
C GLY A 208 -1.36 -12.25 25.86
N VAL A 209 -2.45 -12.03 25.13
CA VAL A 209 -3.19 -10.75 25.08
C VAL A 209 -4.57 -10.91 25.71
N GLY A 210 -5.33 -11.93 25.30
CA GLY A 210 -6.69 -12.19 25.75
C GLY A 210 -7.68 -12.26 24.59
N MET A 211 -8.97 -12.13 24.92
CA MET A 211 -10.04 -12.05 23.94
C MET A 211 -10.21 -10.60 23.46
N LEU A 212 -10.13 -10.38 22.15
CA LEU A 212 -10.31 -9.07 21.53
C LEU A 212 -11.54 -9.07 20.64
N LYS A 213 -12.31 -7.98 20.66
CA LYS A 213 -13.26 -7.72 19.56
C LYS A 213 -12.46 -7.33 18.33
N ALA A 214 -12.77 -7.96 17.19
CA ALA A 214 -12.08 -7.68 15.93
C ALA A 214 -13.06 -7.59 14.75
N THR A 215 -12.89 -6.61 13.88
CA THR A 215 -13.46 -6.66 12.52
C THR A 215 -12.41 -7.22 11.58
N LEU A 216 -12.74 -8.31 10.90
CA LEU A 216 -11.87 -9.00 9.95
C LEU A 216 -12.43 -8.80 8.54
N ILE A 217 -11.85 -7.85 7.81
CA ILE A 217 -12.39 -7.42 6.51
C ILE A 217 -11.39 -7.70 5.38
N ASN A 218 -11.90 -8.12 4.23
CA ASN A 218 -11.14 -8.25 2.99
C ASN A 218 -11.64 -7.26 1.93
N ALA A 219 -11.26 -6.00 2.07
CA ALA A 219 -11.55 -4.93 1.11
C ALA A 219 -10.29 -4.11 0.84
N GLY A 220 -9.79 -4.13 -0.38
CA GLY A 220 -8.53 -3.50 -0.80
C GLY A 220 -7.27 -4.25 -0.33
N ILE A 221 -7.24 -4.68 0.93
CA ILE A 221 -6.29 -5.67 1.48
C ILE A 221 -6.90 -6.32 2.73
N PRO A 222 -6.67 -7.63 2.97
CA PRO A 222 -7.10 -8.26 4.21
C PRO A 222 -6.57 -7.51 5.44
N THR A 223 -7.47 -7.08 6.33
CA THR A 223 -7.14 -6.23 7.48
C THR A 223 -7.89 -6.65 8.73
N VAL A 224 -7.15 -6.77 9.82
CA VAL A 224 -7.64 -6.98 11.18
C VAL A 224 -7.75 -5.62 11.87
N PHE A 225 -8.97 -5.19 12.19
CA PHE A 225 -9.22 -4.00 13.00
C PHE A 225 -9.59 -4.40 14.43
N ILE A 226 -8.94 -3.80 15.42
CA ILE A 226 -9.22 -3.99 16.86
C ILE A 226 -9.36 -2.63 17.55
N ASN A 227 -9.98 -2.56 18.73
CA ASN A 227 -10.07 -1.28 19.45
C ASN A 227 -8.72 -0.95 20.12
N ALA A 228 -8.33 0.31 20.09
CA ALA A 228 -7.14 0.81 20.78
C ALA A 228 -7.22 0.55 22.29
N ALA A 229 -8.38 0.79 22.90
CA ALA A 229 -8.59 0.63 24.33
C ALA A 229 -8.40 -0.81 24.82
N ASP A 230 -8.77 -1.80 24.00
CA ASP A 230 -8.67 -3.23 24.34
C ASP A 230 -7.20 -3.71 24.44
N ILE A 231 -6.27 -2.96 23.85
CA ILE A 231 -4.82 -3.22 23.89
C ILE A 231 -4.04 -2.11 24.62
N GLY A 232 -4.73 -1.26 25.40
CA GLY A 232 -4.10 -0.26 26.26
C GLY A 232 -3.57 0.98 25.53
N TYR A 233 -4.02 1.25 24.30
CA TYR A 233 -3.68 2.43 23.52
C TYR A 233 -4.84 3.42 23.41
N THR A 234 -4.52 4.65 23.03
CA THR A 234 -5.47 5.74 22.80
C THR A 234 -5.95 5.80 21.35
N GLY A 235 -5.16 5.32 20.40
CA GLY A 235 -5.36 5.53 18.97
C GLY A 235 -4.57 6.72 18.43
N ALA A 236 -3.98 7.56 19.30
CA ALA A 236 -3.24 8.76 18.93
C ALA A 236 -1.72 8.54 18.78
N GLU A 237 -1.21 7.33 19.03
CA GLU A 237 0.22 7.02 19.12
C GLU A 237 1.01 7.37 17.84
N LEU A 238 2.21 7.90 18.01
CA LEU A 238 3.18 8.10 16.93
C LEU A 238 4.19 6.95 16.88
N GLN A 239 4.98 6.88 15.80
CA GLN A 239 5.95 5.79 15.58
C GLN A 239 6.90 5.57 16.77
N GLY A 240 7.35 6.63 17.44
CA GLY A 240 8.25 6.53 18.59
C GLY A 240 7.66 5.75 19.78
N ALA A 241 6.33 5.73 19.94
CA ALA A 241 5.66 5.03 21.03
C ALA A 241 5.54 3.52 20.80
N ILE A 242 5.67 3.05 19.55
CA ILE A 242 5.43 1.64 19.18
C ILE A 242 6.68 1.00 18.57
N ASN A 243 7.35 1.67 17.62
CA ASN A 243 8.45 1.08 16.86
C ASN A 243 9.72 0.83 17.68
N GLY A 244 9.83 1.47 18.85
CA GLY A 244 10.92 1.24 19.82
C GLY A 244 10.60 0.19 20.88
N ASP A 245 9.37 -0.33 20.94
CA ASP A 245 8.94 -1.31 21.94
C ASP A 245 8.78 -2.69 21.31
N SER A 246 9.77 -3.56 21.54
CA SER A 246 9.77 -4.93 21.00
C SER A 246 8.60 -5.77 21.52
N LYS A 247 8.06 -5.48 22.72
CA LYS A 247 6.90 -6.20 23.25
C LYS A 247 5.63 -5.79 22.52
N ALA A 248 5.46 -4.49 22.24
CA ALA A 248 4.35 -3.99 21.44
C ALA A 248 4.38 -4.60 20.03
N LEU A 249 5.54 -4.61 19.37
CA LEU A 249 5.67 -5.19 18.03
C LEU A 249 5.38 -6.70 18.01
N ALA A 250 5.85 -7.44 19.02
CA ALA A 250 5.54 -8.86 19.16
C ALA A 250 4.03 -9.10 19.37
N MET A 251 3.39 -8.30 20.23
CA MET A 251 1.95 -8.36 20.47
C MET A 251 1.15 -8.16 19.18
N PHE A 252 1.46 -7.12 18.40
CA PHE A 252 0.77 -6.87 17.13
C PHE A 252 1.00 -7.99 16.11
N GLU A 253 2.19 -8.59 16.06
CA GLU A 253 2.43 -9.73 15.17
C GLU A 253 1.63 -10.96 15.61
N THR A 254 1.50 -11.23 16.91
CA THR A 254 0.66 -12.31 17.42
C THR A 254 -0.82 -12.08 17.07
N ILE A 255 -1.34 -10.87 17.27
CA ILE A 255 -2.71 -10.51 16.88
C ILE A 255 -2.91 -10.71 15.37
N ARG A 256 -1.96 -10.24 14.55
CA ARG A 256 -2.01 -10.36 13.09
C ARG A 256 -2.03 -11.82 12.64
N ALA A 257 -1.15 -12.66 13.19
CA ALA A 257 -1.05 -14.07 12.84
C ALA A 257 -2.34 -14.83 13.20
N HIS A 258 -2.92 -14.58 14.38
CA HIS A 258 -4.18 -15.19 14.79
C HIS A 258 -5.35 -14.68 13.94
N GLY A 259 -5.40 -13.39 13.61
CA GLY A 259 -6.38 -12.86 12.66
C GLY A 259 -6.24 -13.48 11.28
N ALA A 260 -5.02 -13.76 10.81
CA ALA A 260 -4.78 -14.43 9.52
C ALA A 260 -5.35 -15.85 9.49
N VAL A 261 -5.18 -16.63 10.57
CA VAL A 261 -5.80 -17.95 10.72
C VAL A 261 -7.32 -17.84 10.73
N HIS A 262 -7.86 -16.89 11.51
CA HIS A 262 -9.31 -16.71 11.64
C HIS A 262 -9.98 -16.27 10.34
N MET A 263 -9.26 -15.53 9.49
CA MET A 263 -9.67 -15.16 8.14
C MET A 263 -9.49 -16.29 7.10
N GLY A 264 -8.90 -17.42 7.47
CA GLY A 264 -8.59 -18.53 6.56
C GLY A 264 -7.46 -18.25 5.56
N LEU A 265 -6.62 -17.23 5.80
CA LEU A 265 -5.50 -16.87 4.91
C LEU A 265 -4.28 -17.78 5.06
N ILE A 266 -4.15 -18.41 6.23
CA ILE A 266 -3.14 -19.40 6.60
C ILE A 266 -3.80 -20.47 7.47
N SER A 267 -3.25 -21.69 7.49
CA SER A 267 -3.81 -22.78 8.31
C SER A 267 -3.18 -22.85 9.70
N ASP A 268 -1.92 -22.44 9.82
CA ASP A 268 -1.17 -22.42 11.07
C ASP A 268 -0.44 -21.08 11.29
N VAL A 269 -0.36 -20.63 12.54
CA VAL A 269 0.29 -19.35 12.91
C VAL A 269 1.76 -19.27 12.51
N SER A 270 2.46 -20.41 12.39
CA SER A 270 3.86 -20.45 11.97
C SER A 270 4.06 -20.00 10.52
N GLU A 271 3.05 -20.13 9.66
CA GLU A 271 3.10 -19.68 8.26
C GLU A 271 3.20 -18.14 8.16
N ALA A 272 2.71 -17.42 9.18
CA ALA A 272 2.70 -15.97 9.24
C ALA A 272 4.10 -15.36 9.07
N ALA A 273 5.17 -16.06 9.50
CA ALA A 273 6.56 -15.61 9.36
C ALA A 273 7.02 -15.44 7.91
N ASN A 274 6.42 -16.18 6.99
CA ASN A 274 6.67 -16.13 5.55
C ASN A 274 5.59 -15.33 4.79
N ARG A 275 4.55 -14.87 5.48
CA ARG A 275 3.45 -14.06 4.94
C ARG A 275 3.29 -12.77 5.76
N GLN A 276 4.29 -11.90 5.68
CA GLN A 276 4.37 -10.65 6.45
C GLN A 276 3.55 -9.51 5.82
N HIS A 277 3.24 -9.59 4.52
CA HIS A 277 2.51 -8.52 3.85
C HIS A 277 1.01 -8.53 4.13
N THR A 278 0.37 -9.70 4.25
CA THR A 278 -1.07 -9.83 4.49
C THR A 278 -1.39 -10.87 5.57
N PRO A 279 -2.43 -10.67 6.39
CA PRO A 279 -3.26 -9.44 6.50
C PRO A 279 -2.47 -8.30 7.15
N LYS A 280 -3.02 -7.09 7.10
CA LYS A 280 -2.59 -5.97 7.96
C LYS A 280 -3.26 -6.08 9.33
N VAL A 281 -2.65 -5.46 10.33
CA VAL A 281 -3.27 -5.23 11.64
C VAL A 281 -3.32 -3.74 11.91
N ALA A 282 -4.49 -3.26 12.33
CA ALA A 282 -4.76 -1.88 12.64
C ALA A 282 -5.60 -1.78 13.91
N PHE A 283 -5.44 -0.69 14.64
CA PHE A 283 -6.25 -0.38 15.80
C PHE A 283 -6.96 0.96 15.63
N VAL A 284 -8.19 1.02 16.14
CA VAL A 284 -9.10 2.15 15.97
C VAL A 284 -9.52 2.74 17.31
N GLY A 285 -9.77 4.04 17.32
CA GLY A 285 -10.30 4.76 18.48
C GLY A 285 -11.25 5.88 18.05
N PRO A 286 -12.07 6.39 18.99
CA PRO A 286 -12.89 7.57 18.73
C PRO A 286 -12.01 8.78 18.37
N PRO A 287 -12.58 9.83 17.77
CA PRO A 287 -11.82 11.03 17.43
C PRO A 287 -11.29 11.69 18.70
N ALA A 288 -10.01 12.07 18.68
CA ALA A 288 -9.35 12.78 19.77
C ALA A 288 -8.27 13.71 19.21
N ASP A 289 -8.00 14.80 19.94
CA ASP A 289 -6.93 15.74 19.61
C ASP A 289 -5.57 15.05 19.69
N TYR A 290 -4.69 15.31 18.73
CA TYR A 290 -3.29 14.88 18.83
C TYR A 290 -2.36 15.77 18.00
N VAL A 291 -1.07 15.70 18.32
CA VAL A 291 -0.01 16.34 17.54
C VAL A 291 0.54 15.30 16.57
N SER A 292 0.43 15.57 15.28
CA SER A 292 0.96 14.68 14.23
C SER A 292 2.49 14.67 14.20
N SER A 293 3.06 13.75 13.43
CA SER A 293 4.52 13.60 13.24
C SER A 293 5.21 14.85 12.68
N SER A 294 4.47 15.74 12.00
CA SER A 294 4.97 17.01 11.48
C SER A 294 4.89 18.17 12.48
N GLY A 295 4.29 17.95 13.66
CA GLY A 295 3.99 18.99 14.64
C GLY A 295 2.64 19.71 14.42
N LYS A 296 1.90 19.38 13.36
CA LYS A 296 0.54 19.91 13.12
C LYS A 296 -0.43 19.34 14.15
N ASN A 297 -1.21 20.21 14.78
CA ASN A 297 -2.34 19.81 15.62
C ASN A 297 -3.48 19.29 14.74
N VAL A 298 -3.97 18.10 15.03
CA VAL A 298 -5.19 17.54 14.45
C VAL A 298 -6.26 17.60 15.53
N GLN A 299 -7.35 18.33 15.26
CA GLN A 299 -8.46 18.45 16.20
C GLN A 299 -9.40 17.25 16.05
N ALA A 300 -9.96 16.78 17.17
CA ALA A 300 -11.00 15.75 17.18
C ALA A 300 -12.21 16.14 16.31
N ALA A 301 -12.50 17.44 16.18
CA ALA A 301 -13.59 17.94 15.33
C ALA A 301 -13.31 17.83 13.82
N ASP A 302 -12.06 17.66 13.40
CA ASP A 302 -11.65 17.58 11.99
C ASP A 302 -11.58 16.12 11.49
N ILE A 303 -11.80 15.15 12.38
CA ILE A 303 -11.71 13.72 12.08
C ILE A 303 -12.92 12.98 12.66
N ASP A 304 -13.32 11.91 12.00
CA ASP A 304 -14.39 11.02 12.45
C ASP A 304 -13.89 9.95 13.42
N LEU A 305 -12.63 9.52 13.27
CA LEU A 305 -12.01 8.45 14.06
C LEU A 305 -10.49 8.53 13.99
N LEU A 306 -9.82 7.79 14.88
CA LEU A 306 -8.38 7.54 14.83
C LEU A 306 -8.10 6.14 14.30
N VAL A 307 -7.12 6.01 13.40
CA VAL A 307 -6.63 4.71 12.93
C VAL A 307 -5.11 4.68 12.91
N ARG A 308 -4.55 3.58 13.38
CA ARG A 308 -3.12 3.28 13.37
C ARG A 308 -2.92 1.88 12.81
N ALA A 309 -2.05 1.73 11.81
CA ALA A 309 -1.85 0.46 11.14
C ALA A 309 -0.37 0.07 11.08
N LEU A 310 -0.10 -1.22 11.20
CA LEU A 310 1.22 -1.79 11.06
C LEU A 310 1.42 -2.39 9.66
N SER A 311 2.64 -2.27 9.15
CA SER A 311 3.06 -2.93 7.92
C SER A 311 4.51 -3.38 8.03
N MET A 312 4.75 -4.65 7.74
CA MET A 312 6.06 -5.29 7.90
C MET A 312 6.60 -5.15 9.33
N GLY A 313 5.75 -5.44 10.32
CA GLY A 313 6.12 -5.45 11.74
C GLY A 313 6.41 -4.07 12.36
N LYS A 314 6.06 -2.96 11.71
CA LYS A 314 6.26 -1.59 12.23
C LYS A 314 5.02 -0.74 12.02
N LEU A 315 4.77 0.21 12.93
CA LEU A 315 3.76 1.25 12.77
C LEU A 315 4.09 2.09 11.52
N HIS A 316 3.11 2.17 10.62
CA HIS A 316 3.22 2.95 9.40
C HIS A 316 3.19 4.45 9.72
N HIS A 317 3.97 5.25 8.99
CA HIS A 317 4.14 6.67 9.30
C HIS A 317 2.90 7.52 8.96
N ALA A 318 2.12 7.13 7.96
CA ALA A 318 0.83 7.72 7.59
C ALA A 318 -0.22 6.60 7.53
N MET A 319 -0.77 6.28 6.34
CA MET A 319 -1.58 5.09 6.11
C MET A 319 -1.23 4.40 4.78
N MET A 320 -1.31 3.07 4.73
CA MET A 320 -1.22 2.34 3.46
C MET A 320 -2.49 2.59 2.65
N GLY A 321 -2.37 2.91 1.35
CA GLY A 321 -3.55 3.18 0.51
C GLY A 321 -4.56 2.03 0.50
N THR A 322 -4.12 0.77 0.46
CA THR A 322 -5.04 -0.38 0.54
C THR A 322 -5.71 -0.52 1.91
N ALA A 323 -5.03 -0.20 3.01
CA ALA A 323 -5.68 -0.16 4.33
C ALA A 323 -6.67 1.01 4.45
N ALA A 324 -6.42 2.12 3.73
CA ALA A 324 -7.37 3.23 3.65
C ALA A 324 -8.65 2.82 2.89
N VAL A 325 -8.57 1.93 1.89
CA VAL A 325 -9.74 1.28 1.29
C VAL A 325 -10.47 0.41 2.31
N ALA A 326 -9.75 -0.41 3.08
CA ALA A 326 -10.34 -1.24 4.13
C ALA A 326 -11.06 -0.39 5.20
N ILE A 327 -10.49 0.76 5.58
CA ILE A 327 -11.11 1.74 6.49
C ILE A 327 -12.40 2.29 5.87
N ALA A 328 -12.37 2.71 4.59
CA ALA A 328 -13.54 3.24 3.91
C ALA A 328 -14.68 2.21 3.87
N ALA A 329 -14.38 0.99 3.44
CA ALA A 329 -15.35 -0.10 3.36
C ALA A 329 -15.93 -0.47 4.74
N ALA A 330 -15.06 -0.64 5.75
CA ALA A 330 -15.52 -0.97 7.09
C ALA A 330 -16.36 0.17 7.69
N ALA A 331 -15.97 1.43 7.50
CA ALA A 331 -16.72 2.59 7.98
C ALA A 331 -18.12 2.71 7.34
N ALA A 332 -18.26 2.33 6.06
CA ALA A 332 -19.53 2.35 5.34
C ALA A 332 -20.51 1.26 5.77
N ILE A 333 -20.02 0.21 6.43
CA ILE A 333 -20.84 -0.92 6.90
C ILE A 333 -21.19 -0.73 8.38
N GLU A 334 -22.47 -0.47 8.65
CA GLU A 334 -22.97 -0.23 9.99
C GLU A 334 -22.68 -1.41 10.93
N GLY A 335 -22.02 -1.14 12.06
CA GLY A 335 -21.75 -2.13 13.10
C GLY A 335 -20.36 -2.77 13.07
N THR A 336 -19.48 -2.44 12.11
CA THR A 336 -18.05 -2.79 12.23
C THR A 336 -17.37 -1.95 13.32
N LEU A 337 -16.21 -2.37 13.83
CA LEU A 337 -15.44 -1.57 14.81
C LEU A 337 -15.01 -0.22 14.24
N VAL A 338 -14.70 -0.14 12.94
CA VAL A 338 -14.33 1.11 12.28
C VAL A 338 -15.53 2.06 12.22
N ASN A 339 -16.71 1.55 11.84
CA ASN A 339 -17.96 2.31 11.82
C ASN A 339 -18.33 2.82 13.23
N LEU A 340 -18.22 1.95 14.24
CA LEU A 340 -18.51 2.29 15.64
C LEU A 340 -17.53 3.33 16.20
N ALA A 341 -16.23 3.21 15.90
CA ALA A 341 -15.22 4.20 16.28
C ALA A 341 -15.49 5.57 15.64
N ALA A 342 -16.08 5.58 14.43
CA ALA A 342 -16.57 6.78 13.78
C ALA A 342 -17.91 7.30 14.34
N GLY A 343 -18.49 6.66 15.37
CA GLY A 343 -19.78 7.08 15.96
C GLY A 343 -21.02 6.37 15.41
N GLY A 344 -20.85 5.37 14.53
CA GLY A 344 -21.92 4.53 14.01
C GLY A 344 -22.73 5.14 12.87
N GLY A 345 -23.78 4.43 12.45
CA GLY A 345 -24.72 4.84 11.41
C GLY A 345 -24.13 4.84 9.99
N LYS A 346 -24.95 5.18 9.00
CA LYS A 346 -24.55 5.18 7.59
C LYS A 346 -23.49 6.25 7.30
N ARG A 347 -22.32 5.82 6.81
CA ARG A 347 -21.18 6.70 6.49
C ARG A 347 -20.58 6.37 5.13
N ASN A 348 -20.95 7.13 4.10
CA ASN A 348 -20.36 6.95 2.77
C ASN A 348 -18.91 7.48 2.69
N GLU A 349 -18.49 8.21 3.72
CA GLU A 349 -17.18 8.83 3.81
C GLU A 349 -16.78 9.05 5.25
N VAL A 350 -15.47 8.95 5.51
CA VAL A 350 -14.86 9.29 6.80
C VAL A 350 -13.52 9.99 6.58
N THR A 351 -13.20 10.92 7.47
CA THR A 351 -11.87 11.50 7.62
C THR A 351 -11.22 10.89 8.86
N PHE A 352 -10.23 10.03 8.70
CA PHE A 352 -9.55 9.42 9.85
C PHE A 352 -8.21 10.09 10.14
N GLY A 353 -7.86 10.21 11.41
CA GLY A 353 -6.54 10.63 11.85
C GLY A 353 -5.54 9.47 11.87
N HIS A 354 -4.41 9.63 11.19
CA HIS A 354 -3.23 8.75 11.17
C HIS A 354 -1.98 9.49 11.68
N PRO A 355 -0.81 8.86 11.92
CA PRO A 355 0.28 9.53 12.64
C PRO A 355 0.78 10.84 11.99
N SER A 356 0.72 10.96 10.66
CA SER A 356 1.13 12.18 9.94
C SER A 356 0.04 13.23 9.71
N GLY A 357 -1.19 13.04 10.22
CA GLY A 357 -2.32 13.94 9.96
C GLY A 357 -3.62 13.18 9.63
N SER A 358 -4.42 13.68 8.71
CA SER A 358 -5.73 13.12 8.39
C SER A 358 -5.83 12.63 6.94
N LEU A 359 -6.74 11.69 6.70
CA LEU A 359 -7.11 11.29 5.36
C LEU A 359 -8.61 11.05 5.24
N ARG A 360 -9.21 11.69 4.22
CA ARG A 360 -10.59 11.48 3.78
C ARG A 360 -10.66 10.33 2.78
N VAL A 361 -11.56 9.39 3.03
CA VAL A 361 -11.83 8.23 2.17
C VAL A 361 -13.32 7.96 2.08
N GLY A 362 -13.78 7.54 0.91
CA GLY A 362 -15.18 7.21 0.67
C GLY A 362 -15.38 5.80 0.16
N ALA A 363 -16.48 5.18 0.53
CA ALA A 363 -16.94 3.91 -0.03
C ALA A 363 -18.48 3.86 0.01
N GLU A 364 -19.06 3.22 -0.99
CA GLU A 364 -20.50 2.94 -1.01
C GLU A 364 -20.71 1.44 -0.80
N ALA A 365 -21.37 1.10 0.31
CA ALA A 365 -21.71 -0.26 0.67
C ALA A 365 -23.20 -0.52 0.43
N SER A 366 -23.50 -1.66 -0.20
CA SER A 366 -24.85 -2.18 -0.38
C SER A 366 -24.93 -3.60 0.16
N LEU A 367 -26.09 -3.98 0.69
CA LEU A 367 -26.38 -5.36 1.10
C LEU A 367 -27.27 -5.99 0.05
N ILE A 368 -26.72 -6.88 -0.76
CA ILE A 368 -27.40 -7.55 -1.87
C ILE A 368 -27.40 -9.05 -1.59
N ASP A 369 -28.59 -9.66 -1.57
CA ASP A 369 -28.78 -11.08 -1.25
C ASP A 369 -28.10 -11.53 0.05
N GLY A 370 -28.12 -10.67 1.07
CA GLY A 370 -27.51 -10.93 2.38
C GLY A 370 -25.99 -10.82 2.42
N ARG A 371 -25.35 -10.39 1.33
CA ARG A 371 -23.89 -10.16 1.23
C ARG A 371 -23.58 -8.69 1.04
N TRP A 372 -22.60 -8.20 1.78
CA TRP A 372 -22.09 -6.84 1.59
C TRP A 372 -21.32 -6.76 0.28
N GLN A 373 -21.58 -5.70 -0.49
CA GLN A 373 -20.86 -5.34 -1.70
C GLN A 373 -20.38 -3.90 -1.57
N ILE A 374 -19.18 -3.63 -2.06
CA ILE A 374 -18.63 -2.28 -2.17
C ILE A 374 -18.45 -2.01 -3.64
N GLU A 375 -19.19 -1.06 -4.21
CA GLU A 375 -19.10 -0.79 -5.66
C GLU A 375 -17.75 -0.16 -6.01
N GLN A 376 -17.35 0.82 -5.20
CA GLN A 376 -16.06 1.48 -5.30
C GLN A 376 -15.63 2.05 -3.95
N ALA A 377 -14.33 2.13 -3.73
CA ALA A 377 -13.72 2.95 -2.70
C ALA A 377 -12.82 4.01 -3.34
N VAL A 378 -13.00 5.27 -2.96
CA VAL A 378 -12.34 6.42 -3.59
C VAL A 378 -11.47 7.14 -2.57
N MET A 379 -10.28 7.53 -3.00
CA MET A 379 -9.42 8.44 -2.24
C MET A 379 -8.63 9.36 -3.17
N SER A 380 -8.34 10.55 -2.67
CA SER A 380 -7.42 11.48 -3.34
C SER A 380 -5.99 11.24 -2.92
N ARG A 381 -5.10 11.28 -3.91
CA ARG A 381 -3.64 11.16 -3.75
C ARG A 381 -2.95 12.17 -4.65
N SER A 382 -1.63 12.14 -4.65
CA SER A 382 -0.81 12.85 -5.63
C SER A 382 0.41 12.00 -5.98
N ALA A 383 1.00 12.24 -7.14
CA ALA A 383 2.22 11.59 -7.57
C ALA A 383 3.16 12.58 -8.23
N ARG A 384 4.46 12.25 -8.25
CA ARG A 384 5.45 12.95 -9.07
C ARG A 384 6.68 12.09 -9.33
N VAL A 385 7.32 12.33 -10.47
CA VAL A 385 8.68 11.87 -10.74
C VAL A 385 9.65 12.57 -9.79
N LEU A 386 10.56 11.78 -9.22
CA LEU A 386 11.69 12.25 -8.42
C LEU A 386 12.99 12.18 -9.21
N MET A 387 13.16 11.10 -9.98
CA MET A 387 14.30 10.88 -10.86
C MET A 387 13.89 9.95 -12.00
N GLU A 388 14.38 10.20 -13.20
CA GLU A 388 14.18 9.36 -14.39
C GLU A 388 15.53 9.09 -15.05
N GLY A 389 15.71 7.89 -15.61
CA GLY A 389 16.91 7.51 -16.32
C GLY A 389 17.16 6.02 -16.23
N PHE A 390 18.33 5.63 -15.73
CA PHE A 390 18.73 4.23 -15.61
C PHE A 390 19.18 3.90 -14.19
N VAL A 391 18.61 2.86 -13.60
CA VAL A 391 19.23 2.18 -12.46
C VAL A 391 20.37 1.30 -12.96
N ARG A 392 21.29 0.95 -12.05
CA ARG A 392 22.41 0.06 -12.38
C ARG A 392 22.58 -1.03 -11.32
N ILE A 393 22.89 -2.23 -11.79
CA ILE A 393 23.23 -3.40 -10.97
C ILE A 393 24.39 -4.17 -11.62
N PRO A 394 25.19 -4.94 -10.86
CA PRO A 394 26.19 -5.84 -11.43
C PRO A 394 25.55 -6.82 -12.44
N GLY A 395 26.21 -7.05 -13.58
CA GLY A 395 25.65 -7.87 -14.66
C GLY A 395 25.49 -9.36 -14.36
N ASP A 396 26.03 -9.83 -13.23
CA ASP A 396 26.01 -11.21 -12.74
C ASP A 396 25.13 -11.39 -11.49
N SER A 397 24.27 -10.42 -11.19
CA SER A 397 23.50 -10.38 -9.93
C SER A 397 22.05 -10.92 -10.02
N PHE A 398 21.60 -11.39 -11.19
CA PHE A 398 20.21 -11.82 -11.40
C PHE A 398 20.05 -12.85 -12.53
#